data_AF-A0A6M0IPZ9-F1
#
_entry.id   AF-A0A6M0IPZ9-F1
#
_cell.length_a   1.000
_cell.length_b   1.000
_cell.length_c   1.000
_cell.angle_alpha   90.00
_cell.angle_beta   90.00
_cell.angle_gamma   90.00
#
_symmetry.space_group_name_H-M   'P 1'
#
loop_
_entity.id
_entity.type
_entity.pdbx_description
1 polymer ?
#
loop_
_entity_poly.entity_id
_entity_poly.type
_entity_poly.pdbx_seq_one_letter_code
_entity_poly.pdbx_strand_id
1 'polypeptide(L)'
;MPKVSRISKHSVSTPLTIADLPSVLASWSQAVRDFHTLHGVLSETIASRQSANGTKPATQYSLCELKKVRDTMAQEIISLINELDNSGDLSPESASLTISRLRSHTIRLEKEAERIKRALWLSSLGAS
;
A
#
# COMPACT_ATOMS: atom_id res chain seq x y z
N MET A 1 -36.71 14.73 -29.69
CA MET A 1 -35.81 13.93 -28.83
C MET A 1 -34.71 14.84 -28.29
N PRO A 2 -34.50 14.92 -26.96
CA PRO A 2 -33.57 15.87 -26.36
C PRO A 2 -32.11 15.38 -26.47
N LYS A 3 -31.22 16.30 -26.84
CA LYS A 3 -29.77 16.11 -26.90
C LYS A 3 -29.20 16.32 -25.50
N VAL A 4 -28.92 15.23 -24.79
CA VAL A 4 -28.32 15.27 -23.45
C VAL A 4 -26.83 15.55 -23.59
N SER A 5 -26.43 16.80 -23.34
CA SER A 5 -25.03 17.17 -23.16
C SER A 5 -24.52 16.55 -21.88
N ARG A 6 -23.70 15.50 -22.01
CA ARG A 6 -23.01 14.84 -20.91
C ARG A 6 -21.94 15.79 -20.37
N ILE A 7 -22.23 16.46 -19.26
CA ILE A 7 -21.25 17.28 -18.53
C ILE A 7 -20.22 16.31 -17.94
N SER A 8 -19.03 16.27 -18.54
CA SER A 8 -17.85 15.66 -17.93
C SER A 8 -17.51 16.45 -16.66
N LYS A 9 -17.84 15.89 -15.50
CA LYS A 9 -17.34 16.35 -14.20
C LYS A 9 -15.84 16.09 -14.16
N HIS A 10 -15.04 17.05 -14.62
CA HIS A 10 -13.64 17.11 -14.25
C HIS A 10 -13.59 17.37 -12.75
N SER A 11 -13.27 16.35 -11.97
CA SER A 11 -12.89 16.50 -10.56
C SER A 11 -11.70 17.45 -10.52
N VAL A 12 -11.95 18.70 -10.12
CA VAL A 12 -10.89 19.67 -9.86
C VAL A 12 -10.12 19.12 -8.66
N SER A 13 -8.98 18.47 -8.93
CA SER A 13 -8.04 18.09 -7.89
C SER A 13 -7.51 19.38 -7.31
N THR A 14 -7.83 19.65 -6.05
CA THR A 14 -7.35 20.84 -5.33
C THR A 14 -5.83 20.90 -5.45
N PRO A 15 -5.24 22.02 -5.90
CA PRO A 15 -3.80 22.13 -6.05
C PRO A 15 -3.14 21.93 -4.68
N LEU A 16 -2.25 20.95 -4.59
CA LEU A 16 -1.47 20.66 -3.39
C LEU A 16 -0.40 21.73 -3.20
N THR A 17 -0.33 22.29 -2.00
CA THR A 17 0.59 23.37 -1.64
C THR A 17 1.62 22.88 -0.64
N ILE A 18 2.73 23.63 -0.49
CA ILE A 18 3.76 23.34 0.51
C ILE A 18 3.20 23.28 1.94
N ALA A 19 2.10 24.00 2.22
CA ALA A 19 1.42 23.95 3.51
C ALA A 19 0.82 22.57 3.83
N ASP A 20 0.55 21.74 2.81
CA ASP A 20 0.05 20.37 2.96
C ASP A 20 1.17 19.35 3.24
N LEU A 21 2.44 19.74 3.09
CA LEU A 21 3.57 18.83 3.24
C LEU A 21 3.64 18.17 4.64
N PRO A 22 3.45 18.88 5.78
CA PRO A 22 3.52 18.25 7.10
C PRO A 22 2.48 17.14 7.29
N SER A 23 1.24 17.33 6.82
CA SER A 23 0.18 16.34 6.94
C SER A 23 0.41 15.14 6.01
N VAL A 24 0.91 15.39 4.81
CA VAL A 24 1.29 14.33 3.85
C VAL A 24 2.45 13.51 4.38
N LEU A 25 3.47 14.13 4.97
CA LEU A 25 4.59 13.43 5.61
C LEU A 25 4.12 12.60 6.82
N ALA A 26 3.25 13.15 7.65
CA ALA A 26 2.68 12.42 8.79
C ALA A 26 1.92 11.16 8.31
N SER A 27 1.05 11.32 7.32
CA SER A 27 0.26 10.23 6.72
C SER A 27 1.15 9.16 6.10
N TRP A 28 2.14 9.58 5.30
CA TRP A 28 3.13 8.67 4.72
C TRP A 28 3.90 7.91 5.79
N SER A 29 4.38 8.59 6.82
CA SER A 29 5.13 7.95 7.92
C SER A 29 4.29 6.91 8.66
N GLN A 30 2.99 7.18 8.83
CA GLN A 30 2.09 6.24 9.48
C GLN A 30 1.83 5.02 8.59
N ALA A 31 1.56 5.23 7.30
CA ALA A 31 1.37 4.14 6.34
C ALA A 31 2.60 3.23 6.27
N VAL A 32 3.81 3.79 6.30
CA VAL A 32 5.06 3.02 6.35
C VAL A 32 5.17 2.20 7.64
N ARG A 33 4.86 2.77 8.81
CA ARG A 33 4.88 2.04 10.09
C ARG A 33 3.88 0.89 10.12
N ASP A 34 2.65 1.14 9.66
CA ASP A 34 1.59 0.13 9.61
C ASP A 34 1.99 -1.00 8.66
N PHE A 35 2.53 -0.65 7.49
CA PHE A 35 3.01 -1.60 6.51
C PHE A 35 4.15 -2.47 7.06
N HIS A 36 5.14 -1.86 7.73
CA HIS A 36 6.25 -2.58 8.35
C HIS A 36 5.76 -3.56 9.42
N THR A 37 4.80 -3.16 10.24
CA THR A 37 4.17 -4.02 11.25
C THR A 37 3.49 -5.22 10.61
N LEU A 38 2.69 -4.99 9.56
CA LEU A 38 2.01 -6.05 8.82
C LEU A 38 2.99 -7.01 8.14
N HIS A 39 4.12 -6.50 7.64
CA HIS A 39 5.19 -7.33 7.07
C HIS A 39 5.78 -8.29 8.11
N GLY A 40 6.00 -7.81 9.34
CA GLY A 40 6.46 -8.64 10.46
C GLY A 40 5.49 -9.79 10.75
N VAL A 41 4.21 -9.45 10.94
CA VAL A 41 3.15 -10.45 11.21
C VAL A 41 3.01 -11.46 10.07
N LEU A 42 3.08 -11.01 8.82
CA LEU A 42 3.04 -11.90 7.66
C LEU A 42 4.23 -12.86 7.64
N SER A 43 5.43 -12.37 7.96
CA SER A 43 6.66 -13.16 8.00
C SER A 43 6.60 -14.23 9.10
N GLU A 44 6.14 -13.86 10.30
CA GLU A 44 5.92 -14.80 11.41
C GLU A 44 4.85 -15.85 11.08
N THR A 45 3.77 -15.44 10.41
CA THR A 45 2.71 -16.35 9.95
C THR A 45 3.26 -17.36 8.94
N ILE A 46 4.10 -16.91 8.00
CA ILE A 46 4.78 -17.77 7.02
C ILE A 46 5.70 -18.77 7.75
N ALA A 47 6.53 -18.30 8.67
CA ALA A 47 7.49 -19.14 9.41
C ALA A 47 6.78 -20.20 10.27
N SER A 48 5.73 -19.80 10.98
CA SER A 48 4.90 -20.72 11.78
C SER A 48 4.26 -21.80 10.91
N ARG A 49 3.75 -21.41 9.74
CA ARG A 49 3.12 -22.34 8.78
C ARG A 49 4.12 -23.27 8.11
N GLN A 50 5.36 -22.84 7.87
CA GLN A 50 6.42 -23.71 7.38
C GLN A 50 6.77 -24.80 8.40
N SER A 51 6.69 -24.49 9.69
CA SER A 51 7.01 -25.41 10.76
C SER A 51 5.88 -26.41 11.06
N ALA A 52 4.63 -26.07 10.73
CA ALA A 52 3.45 -26.81 11.16
C ALA A 52 3.10 -28.07 10.33
N ASN A 53 3.70 -28.32 9.15
CA ASN A 53 3.53 -29.52 8.27
C ASN A 53 2.12 -30.11 8.06
N GLY A 54 1.05 -29.44 8.49
CA GLY A 54 -0.32 -29.95 8.47
C GLY A 54 -1.13 -29.54 7.25
N THR A 55 -2.05 -30.40 6.84
CA THR A 55 -3.05 -30.19 5.79
C THR A 55 -3.96 -29.02 6.15
N LYS A 56 -4.02 -28.01 5.29
CA LYS A 56 -4.80 -26.78 5.53
C LYS A 56 -6.29 -26.95 5.16
N PRO A 57 -7.19 -26.23 5.84
CA PRO A 57 -8.55 -26.02 5.36
C PRO A 57 -8.56 -25.30 4.01
N ALA A 58 -9.47 -25.68 3.10
CA ALA A 58 -9.56 -25.16 1.73
C ALA A 58 -9.84 -23.63 1.63
N THR A 59 -10.22 -22.99 2.73
CA THR A 59 -10.55 -21.57 2.84
C THR A 59 -9.38 -20.67 3.28
N GLN A 60 -8.23 -21.25 3.63
CA GLN A 60 -7.05 -20.48 4.04
C GLN A 60 -6.11 -20.17 2.88
N TYR A 61 -5.44 -19.03 2.93
CA TYR A 61 -4.29 -18.76 2.06
C TYR A 61 -3.25 -19.87 2.20
N SER A 62 -2.81 -20.42 1.08
CA SER A 62 -1.69 -21.35 1.03
C SER A 62 -0.38 -20.65 1.45
N LEU A 63 0.63 -21.44 1.80
CA LEU A 63 1.96 -20.89 2.11
C LEU A 63 2.56 -20.16 0.88
N CYS A 64 2.29 -20.69 -0.32
CA CYS A 64 2.71 -20.07 -1.57
C CYS A 64 2.07 -18.70 -1.77
N GLU A 65 0.77 -18.57 -1.51
CA GLU A 65 0.07 -17.28 -1.64
C GLU A 65 0.57 -16.26 -0.61
N LEU A 66 0.82 -16.65 0.65
CA LEU A 66 1.42 -15.74 1.63
C LEU A 66 2.81 -15.25 1.23
N LYS A 67 3.65 -16.15 0.69
CA LYS A 67 4.98 -15.77 0.17
C LYS A 67 4.86 -14.79 -1.00
N LYS A 68 3.91 -15.03 -1.92
CA LYS A 68 3.63 -14.08 -3.01
C LYS A 68 3.20 -12.71 -2.50
N VAL A 69 2.32 -12.65 -1.49
CA VAL A 69 1.92 -11.38 -0.87
C VAL A 69 3.15 -10.64 -0.31
N ARG A 70 4.02 -11.33 0.42
CA ARG A 70 5.27 -10.76 0.95
C ARG A 70 6.20 -10.27 -0.18
N ASP A 71 6.34 -11.04 -1.25
CA ASP A 71 7.21 -10.66 -2.36
C ASP A 71 6.66 -9.44 -3.11
N THR A 72 5.34 -9.34 -3.30
CA THR A 72 4.67 -8.14 -3.82
C THR A 72 4.90 -6.93 -2.92
N MET A 73 4.82 -7.10 -1.59
CA MET A 73 5.13 -6.03 -0.65
C MET A 73 6.56 -5.49 -0.81
N ALA A 74 7.54 -6.39 -0.93
CA ALA A 74 8.93 -6.01 -1.09
C ALA A 74 9.17 -5.25 -2.40
N GLN A 75 8.55 -5.70 -3.50
CA GLN A 75 8.64 -5.03 -4.80
C GLN A 75 8.03 -3.63 -4.77
N GLU A 76 6.88 -3.45 -4.10
CA GLU A 76 6.26 -2.13 -3.96
C GLU A 76 7.16 -1.19 -3.15
N ILE A 77 7.78 -1.62 -2.05
CA ILE A 77 8.75 -0.79 -1.32
C ILE A 77 9.91 -0.36 -2.22
N ILE A 78 10.49 -1.30 -2.97
CA ILE A 78 11.61 -1.00 -3.87
C ILE A 78 11.19 0.02 -4.93
N SER A 79 10.00 -0.13 -5.51
CA SER A 79 9.42 0.81 -6.47
C SER A 79 9.26 2.20 -5.86
N LEU A 80 8.72 2.30 -4.66
CA LEU A 80 8.51 3.57 -3.96
C LEU A 80 9.84 4.27 -3.63
N ILE A 81 10.86 3.53 -3.20
CA ILE A 81 12.21 4.06 -2.95
C ILE A 81 12.82 4.59 -4.25
N ASN A 82 12.76 3.81 -5.34
CA ASN A 82 13.27 4.24 -6.65
C ASN A 82 12.54 5.49 -7.17
N GLU A 83 11.22 5.60 -6.96
CA GLU A 83 10.46 6.79 -7.34
C GLU A 83 10.88 8.05 -6.54
N LEU A 84 11.34 7.88 -5.29
CA LEU A 84 11.86 8.97 -4.44
C LEU A 84 13.30 9.36 -4.82
N ASP A 85 14.19 8.41 -5.09
CA ASP A 85 15.59 8.70 -5.49
C ASP A 85 15.66 9.45 -6.83
N ASN A 86 14.71 9.21 -7.73
CA ASN A 86 14.60 9.91 -9.01
C ASN A 86 13.97 11.31 -8.92
N SER A 87 13.68 11.83 -7.72
CA SER A 87 13.01 13.12 -7.51
C SER A 87 13.96 14.31 -7.26
N GLY A 88 15.25 14.17 -7.56
CA GLY A 88 16.35 15.05 -7.18
C GLY A 88 16.35 16.53 -7.64
N ASP A 89 15.23 17.07 -8.13
CA ASP A 89 15.07 18.50 -8.39
C ASP A 89 14.10 19.09 -7.36
N LEU A 90 14.52 20.09 -6.57
CA LEU A 90 13.76 20.71 -5.46
C LEU A 90 13.23 22.13 -5.81
N SER A 91 12.99 22.39 -7.10
CA SER A 91 12.29 23.61 -7.55
C SER A 91 10.88 23.74 -6.91
N PRO A 92 10.32 24.95 -6.72
CA PRO A 92 8.96 25.13 -6.18
C PRO A 92 7.85 24.40 -6.97
N GLU A 93 8.00 24.24 -8.28
CA GLU A 93 7.11 23.41 -9.11
C GLU A 93 7.28 21.90 -8.79
N SER A 94 8.48 21.51 -8.38
CA SER A 94 8.79 20.17 -7.89
C SER A 94 8.16 19.90 -6.52
N ALA A 95 7.94 20.90 -5.67
CA ALA A 95 7.36 20.69 -4.34
C ALA A 95 5.93 20.14 -4.42
N SER A 96 5.09 20.69 -5.29
CA SER A 96 3.72 20.17 -5.51
C SER A 96 3.74 18.76 -6.13
N LEU A 97 4.70 18.50 -7.03
CA LEU A 97 4.92 17.19 -7.61
C LEU A 97 5.37 16.16 -6.56
N THR A 98 6.27 16.54 -5.67
CA THR A 98 6.78 15.74 -4.55
C THR A 98 5.66 15.40 -3.57
N ILE A 99 4.84 16.38 -3.21
CA ILE A 99 3.67 16.18 -2.33
C ILE A 99 2.66 15.24 -2.99
N SER A 100 2.39 15.42 -4.29
CA SER A 100 1.51 14.54 -5.05
C SER A 100 2.04 13.10 -5.12
N ARG A 101 3.35 12.93 -5.31
CA ARG A 101 4.03 11.62 -5.28
C ARG A 101 3.93 10.96 -3.92
N LEU A 102 4.27 11.66 -2.83
CA LEU A 102 4.15 11.16 -1.47
C LEU A 102 2.72 10.74 -1.11
N ARG A 103 1.72 11.50 -1.56
CA ARG A 103 0.31 11.14 -1.37
C ARG A 103 -0.08 9.89 -2.15
N SER A 104 0.35 9.78 -3.41
CA SER A 104 0.17 8.57 -4.22
C SER A 104 0.82 7.35 -3.56
N HIS A 105 2.04 7.51 -3.04
CA HIS A 105 2.76 6.47 -2.30
C HIS A 105 2.00 6.00 -1.07
N THR A 106 1.49 6.96 -0.28
CA THR A 106 0.67 6.69 0.91
C THR A 106 -0.54 5.83 0.56
N ILE A 107 -1.29 6.20 -0.49
CA ILE A 107 -2.47 5.44 -0.95
C ILE A 107 -2.08 4.02 -1.40
N ARG A 108 -0.95 3.86 -2.10
CA ARG A 108 -0.47 2.54 -2.52
C ARG A 108 -0.13 1.67 -1.31
N LEU A 109 0.60 2.23 -0.33
CA LEU A 109 0.93 1.53 0.92
C LEU A 109 -0.31 1.10 1.70
N GLU A 110 -1.32 1.98 1.82
CA GLU A 110 -2.59 1.67 2.48
C GLU A 110 -3.34 0.54 1.76
N LYS A 111 -3.39 0.58 0.43
CA LYS A 111 -4.05 -0.46 -0.36
C LYS A 111 -3.39 -1.83 -0.19
N GLU A 112 -2.06 -1.86 -0.16
CA GLU A 112 -1.32 -3.10 0.09
C GLU A 112 -1.47 -3.56 1.55
N ALA A 113 -1.45 -2.64 2.52
CA ALA A 113 -1.78 -2.92 3.92
C ALA A 113 -3.13 -3.66 4.05
N GLU A 114 -4.16 -3.18 3.36
CA GLU A 114 -5.48 -3.82 3.35
C GLU A 114 -5.47 -5.22 2.70
N ARG A 115 -4.68 -5.43 1.64
CA ARG A 115 -4.50 -6.76 1.03
C ARG A 115 -3.87 -7.74 2.02
N ILE A 116 -2.86 -7.30 2.76
CA ILE A 116 -2.17 -8.13 3.76
C ILE A 116 -3.10 -8.46 4.92
N LYS A 117 -3.82 -7.46 5.46
CA LYS A 117 -4.81 -7.66 6.52
C LYS A 117 -5.82 -8.73 6.13
N ARG A 118 -6.33 -8.70 4.90
CA ARG A 118 -7.25 -9.72 4.38
C ARG A 118 -6.61 -11.10 4.30
N ALA A 119 -5.37 -11.19 3.79
CA ALA A 119 -4.64 -12.45 3.71
C ALA A 119 -4.36 -13.06 5.09
N LEU A 120 -4.02 -12.22 6.08
CA LEU A 120 -3.82 -12.62 7.47
C LEU A 120 -5.14 -13.05 8.13
N TRP A 121 -6.22 -12.29 7.95
CA TRP A 121 -7.53 -12.62 8.50
C TRP A 121 -8.03 -13.97 7.99
N LEU A 122 -8.02 -14.19 6.67
CA LEU A 122 -8.37 -15.49 6.07
C LEU A 122 -7.43 -16.61 6.51
N SER A 123 -6.18 -16.29 6.83
CA SER A 123 -5.22 -17.25 7.37
C SER A 123 -5.48 -17.64 8.82
N SER A 124 -6.09 -16.75 9.61
CA SER A 124 -6.44 -16.97 11.01
C SER A 124 -7.78 -17.70 11.20
N LEU A 125 -8.71 -17.56 10.27
CA LEU A 125 -10.09 -18.07 10.36
C LEU A 125 -10.26 -19.60 10.42
N GLY A 126 -9.24 -20.38 10.05
CA GLY A 126 -9.31 -21.84 10.13
C GLY A 126 -8.40 -22.44 11.22
N ALA A 127 -8.00 -21.62 12.20
CA ALA A 127 -7.23 -22.06 13.37
C ALA A 127 -8.12 -22.22 14.64
N SER A 128 -9.44 -22.07 14.51
CA SER A 128 -10.43 -22.32 15.57
C SER A 128 -11.03 -23.72 15.48
#